data_AF-A0A2V8TX57-F1
#
_entry.id   AF-A0A2V8TX57-F1
#
_cell.length_a   1.000
_cell.length_b   1.000
_cell.length_c   1.000
_cell.angle_alpha   90.00
_cell.angle_beta   90.00
_cell.angle_gamma   90.00
#
_symmetry.space_group_name_H-M   'P 1'
#
loop_
_entity.id
_entity.type
_entity.pdbx_description
1 polymer ?
#
loop_
_entity_poly.entity_id
_entity_poly.type
_entity_poly.pdbx_seq_one_letter_code
_entity_poly.pdbx_strand_id
1 'polypeptide(L)'
;MRQDLDLLQGSWSVTALEVEGRKMPAATLAEARIVVKGNRFTSTGMGAVYKGTLELDASKSPRQLNMKFDAGPEKGNTNPGIYELDGDRWRICLATRGDVRPSSFASVPGSGFALETLTRGDAPAPAKAKARASRKPAPATPSSASTEFEGEWRMIYASIDGHPMDESLVKWVKRVTQGNHTTVYAGPQVMMKVDFTSDPSKSPKAIDYVNTAGSNKGKTQYGIYEFEGDILKLCVSAPGAARPTRFQSAQGDRSMLTVWKRA
;
A
#
# COMPACT_ATOMS: atom_id res chain seq x y z
N MET A 1 -20.36 31.27 17.04
CA MET A 1 -19.01 30.91 16.55
C MET A 1 -19.14 29.57 15.86
N ARG A 2 -18.78 29.42 14.58
CA ARG A 2 -18.70 28.09 13.99
C ARG A 2 -17.57 27.35 14.69
N GLN A 3 -17.88 26.21 15.29
CA GLN A 3 -16.84 25.34 15.79
C GLN A 3 -16.13 24.76 14.56
N ASP A 4 -14.81 24.59 14.58
CA ASP A 4 -14.07 23.96 13.46
C ASP A 4 -14.67 22.61 13.08
N LEU A 5 -15.36 21.96 14.02
CA LEU A 5 -16.13 20.76 13.80
C LEU A 5 -17.25 20.94 12.76
N ASP A 6 -17.94 22.08 12.75
CA ASP A 6 -18.96 22.42 11.75
C ASP A 6 -18.35 22.53 10.35
N LEU A 7 -17.13 23.08 10.26
CA LEU A 7 -16.39 23.22 9.01
C LEU A 7 -15.86 21.87 8.51
N LEU A 8 -15.54 20.95 9.43
CA LEU A 8 -15.07 19.61 9.10
C LEU A 8 -16.19 18.65 8.68
N GLN A 9 -17.46 19.01 8.85
CA GLN A 9 -18.57 18.14 8.41
C GLN A 9 -18.48 17.77 6.93
N GLY A 10 -18.84 16.53 6.61
CA GLY A 10 -18.87 16.01 5.25
C GLY A 10 -17.74 15.04 4.94
N SER A 11 -17.44 14.89 3.64
CA SER A 11 -16.46 13.93 3.15
C SER A 11 -15.17 14.63 2.69
N TRP A 12 -14.05 14.05 3.11
CA TRP A 12 -12.70 14.50 2.82
C TRP A 12 -11.93 13.37 2.15
N SER A 13 -11.34 13.65 1.00
CA SER A 13 -10.46 12.70 0.32
C SER A 13 -9.02 12.94 0.72
N VAL A 14 -8.30 11.87 1.08
CA VAL A 14 -6.89 11.96 1.43
C VAL A 14 -6.08 12.13 0.15
N THR A 15 -5.34 13.21 0.05
CA THR A 15 -4.52 13.55 -1.14
C THR A 15 -3.03 13.31 -0.91
N ALA A 16 -2.59 13.39 0.35
CA ALA A 16 -1.25 13.00 0.75
C ALA A 16 -1.29 12.39 2.15
N LEU A 17 -0.45 11.38 2.36
CA LEU A 17 -0.17 10.79 3.65
C LEU A 17 1.31 10.50 3.70
N GLU A 18 1.96 10.85 4.79
CA GLU A 18 3.37 10.61 5.05
C GLU A 18 3.51 9.98 6.43
N VAL A 19 4.19 8.84 6.52
CA VAL A 19 4.40 8.11 7.78
C VAL A 19 5.88 7.83 7.92
N GLU A 20 6.48 8.23 9.04
CA GLU A 20 7.92 8.08 9.29
C GLU A 20 8.79 8.63 8.14
N GLY A 21 8.41 9.78 7.57
CA GLY A 21 9.10 10.39 6.42
C GLY A 21 8.87 9.70 5.08
N ARG A 22 7.99 8.70 5.01
CA ARG A 22 7.66 7.97 3.78
C ARG A 22 6.32 8.43 3.25
N LYS A 23 6.33 9.06 2.08
CA LYS A 23 5.11 9.48 1.37
C LYS A 23 4.40 8.29 0.77
N MET A 24 3.15 8.12 1.15
CA MET A 24 2.25 7.14 0.57
C MET A 24 1.90 7.55 -0.86
N PRO A 25 1.96 6.63 -1.83
CA PRO A 25 1.60 6.93 -3.21
C PRO A 25 0.18 7.47 -3.35
N ALA A 26 -0.05 8.44 -4.23
CA ALA A 26 -1.40 8.98 -4.48
C ALA A 26 -2.42 7.89 -4.85
N ALA A 27 -1.97 6.81 -5.52
CA ALA A 27 -2.82 5.68 -5.87
C ALA A 27 -3.35 4.90 -4.65
N THR A 28 -2.57 4.80 -3.56
CA THR A 28 -3.05 4.20 -2.30
C THR A 28 -4.04 5.09 -1.56
N LEU A 29 -4.06 6.38 -1.89
CA LEU A 29 -4.95 7.37 -1.28
C LEU A 29 -6.19 7.66 -2.13
N ALA A 30 -6.27 7.11 -3.35
CA ALA A 30 -7.34 7.40 -4.30
C ALA A 30 -8.74 7.04 -3.78
N GLU A 31 -8.83 5.98 -2.97
CA GLU A 31 -10.07 5.56 -2.30
C GLU A 31 -10.09 5.99 -0.81
N ALA A 32 -9.00 6.59 -0.33
CA ALA A 32 -8.87 6.98 1.06
C ALA A 32 -9.73 8.20 1.35
N ARG A 33 -10.69 8.01 2.25
CA ARG A 33 -11.68 9.03 2.60
C ARG A 33 -11.93 9.04 4.09
N ILE A 34 -12.05 10.26 4.64
CA ILE A 34 -12.55 10.51 5.98
C ILE A 34 -13.91 11.20 5.87
N VAL A 35 -14.92 10.60 6.47
CA VAL A 35 -16.26 11.20 6.59
C VAL A 35 -16.45 11.64 8.03
N VAL A 36 -16.80 12.91 8.23
CA VAL A 36 -17.10 13.48 9.55
C VAL A 36 -18.58 13.82 9.64
N LYS A 37 -19.24 13.30 10.68
CA LYS A 37 -20.64 13.56 11.01
C LYS A 37 -20.79 13.83 12.50
N GLY A 38 -21.21 15.03 12.88
CA GLY A 38 -21.10 15.52 14.24
C GLY A 38 -19.64 15.47 14.70
N ASN A 39 -19.36 14.86 15.84
CA ASN A 39 -17.98 14.61 16.29
C ASN A 39 -17.42 13.25 15.86
N ARG A 40 -18.14 12.46 15.04
CA ARG A 40 -17.71 11.12 14.64
C ARG A 40 -16.97 11.18 13.32
N PHE A 41 -15.87 10.44 13.22
CA PHE A 41 -15.19 10.22 11.95
C PHE A 41 -15.29 8.75 11.53
N THR A 42 -15.26 8.52 10.22
CA THR A 42 -15.07 7.20 9.62
C THR A 42 -14.01 7.33 8.54
N SER A 43 -12.87 6.67 8.73
CA SER A 43 -11.79 6.61 7.74
C SER A 43 -11.84 5.27 7.01
N THR A 44 -11.77 5.33 5.68
CA THR A 44 -11.89 4.20 4.76
C THR A 44 -10.81 4.31 3.68
N GLY A 45 -10.54 3.23 2.94
CA GLY A 45 -9.58 3.22 1.83
C GLY A 45 -8.10 3.12 2.24
N MET A 46 -7.82 3.02 3.54
CA MET A 46 -6.47 2.85 4.12
C MET A 46 -6.16 1.39 4.49
N GLY A 47 -6.84 0.42 3.87
CA GLY A 47 -6.67 -1.02 4.14
C GLY A 47 -7.55 -1.57 5.27
N ALA A 48 -7.99 -0.74 6.21
CA ALA A 48 -9.01 -1.07 7.19
C ALA A 48 -10.00 0.09 7.35
N VAL A 49 -11.18 -0.20 7.92
CA VAL A 49 -12.14 0.82 8.31
C VAL A 49 -11.85 1.22 9.75
N TYR A 50 -11.56 2.50 9.96
CA TYR A 50 -11.38 3.09 11.28
C TYR A 50 -12.58 3.96 11.61
N LYS A 51 -13.04 3.88 12.85
CA LYS A 51 -14.12 4.73 13.35
C LYS A 51 -13.75 5.28 14.71
N GLY A 52 -14.32 6.42 15.03
CA GLY A 52 -14.02 7.09 16.27
C GLY A 52 -14.64 8.46 16.41
N THR A 53 -14.14 9.21 17.39
CA THR A 53 -14.54 10.60 17.63
C THR A 53 -13.37 11.56 17.53
N LEU A 54 -13.66 12.76 17.04
CA LEU A 54 -12.75 13.90 16.98
C LEU A 54 -13.03 14.83 18.17
N GLU A 55 -11.98 15.22 18.87
CA GLU A 55 -12.00 16.36 19.80
C GLU A 55 -11.07 17.44 19.24
N LEU A 56 -11.56 18.68 19.15
CA LEU A 56 -10.84 19.78 18.52
C LEU A 56 -10.67 20.92 19.51
N ASP A 57 -9.46 21.45 19.60
CA ASP A 57 -9.13 22.67 20.34
C ASP A 57 -8.47 23.68 19.40
N ALA A 58 -9.30 24.60 18.89
CA ALA A 58 -8.88 25.68 17.99
C ALA A 58 -8.20 26.85 18.74
N SER A 59 -8.19 26.86 20.08
CA SER A 59 -7.59 27.93 20.88
C SER A 59 -6.06 27.82 20.97
N LYS A 60 -5.50 26.67 20.58
CA LYS A 60 -4.06 26.39 20.61
C LYS A 60 -3.39 26.73 19.29
N SER A 61 -2.09 27.00 19.33
CA SER A 61 -1.25 27.21 18.14
C SER A 61 -0.02 26.30 18.21
N PRO A 62 0.14 25.32 17.31
CA PRO A 62 -0.84 24.90 16.28
C PRO A 62 -2.16 24.37 16.88
N ARG A 63 -3.26 24.42 16.11
CA ARG A 63 -4.57 23.91 16.57
C ARG A 63 -4.47 22.42 16.85
N GLN A 64 -5.14 21.96 17.89
CA GLN A 64 -4.95 20.62 18.43
C GLN A 64 -6.17 19.73 18.20
N LEU A 65 -5.95 18.46 17.88
CA LEU A 65 -7.03 17.47 17.82
C LEU A 65 -6.69 16.17 18.55
N ASN A 66 -7.70 15.41 18.96
CA ASN A 66 -7.56 14.02 19.37
C ASN A 66 -8.44 13.14 18.49
N MET A 67 -7.89 12.05 17.94
CA MET A 67 -8.67 11.01 17.29
C MET A 67 -8.76 9.82 18.22
N LYS A 68 -9.96 9.59 18.77
CA LYS A 68 -10.25 8.44 19.65
C LYS A 68 -10.86 7.32 18.83
N PHE A 69 -10.20 6.18 18.72
CA PHE A 69 -10.64 5.09 17.87
C PHE A 69 -11.52 4.11 18.65
N ASP A 70 -12.73 3.85 18.16
CA ASP A 70 -13.66 2.87 18.74
C ASP A 70 -13.84 1.62 17.87
N ALA A 71 -13.32 1.64 16.64
CA ALA A 71 -13.23 0.49 15.74
C ALA A 71 -12.00 0.56 14.83
N GLY A 72 -11.60 -0.62 14.33
CA GLY A 72 -10.40 -0.81 13.51
C GLY A 72 -9.21 -1.31 14.34
N PRO A 73 -8.05 -1.52 13.70
CA PRO A 73 -6.83 -1.98 14.36
C PRO A 73 -6.40 -1.14 15.58
N GLU A 74 -6.71 0.16 15.57
CA GLU A 74 -6.38 1.12 16.63
C GLU A 74 -7.47 1.23 17.71
N LYS A 75 -8.46 0.33 17.73
CA LYS A 75 -9.58 0.40 18.68
C LYS A 75 -9.07 0.48 20.12
N GLY A 76 -9.54 1.49 20.85
CA GLY A 76 -9.15 1.77 22.24
C GLY A 76 -8.02 2.81 22.35
N ASN A 77 -7.32 3.10 21.27
CA ASN A 77 -6.24 4.09 21.26
C ASN A 77 -6.78 5.50 21.02
N THR A 78 -6.03 6.48 21.53
CA THR A 78 -6.24 7.90 21.25
C THR A 78 -4.97 8.45 20.63
N ASN A 79 -5.06 8.96 19.41
CA ASN A 79 -3.93 9.57 18.73
C ASN A 79 -4.02 11.09 18.90
N PRO A 80 -3.12 11.71 19.71
CA PRO A 80 -3.04 13.15 19.80
C PRO A 80 -2.41 13.74 18.53
N GLY A 81 -2.89 14.89 18.10
CA GLY A 81 -2.41 15.50 16.87
C GLY A 81 -2.61 17.01 16.78
N ILE A 82 -2.17 17.58 15.67
CA ILE A 82 -2.44 18.97 15.31
C ILE A 82 -3.16 19.00 13.97
N TYR A 83 -3.98 20.03 13.76
CA TYR A 83 -4.63 20.27 12.48
C TYR A 83 -4.57 21.71 12.06
N GLU A 84 -4.77 21.88 10.77
CA GLU A 84 -5.01 23.16 10.15
C GLU A 84 -6.13 22.97 9.14
N LEU A 85 -7.06 23.91 9.14
CA LEU A 85 -8.15 23.95 8.20
C LEU A 85 -8.09 25.27 7.43
N ASP A 86 -7.97 25.16 6.11
CA ASP A 86 -7.92 26.28 5.18
C ASP A 86 -8.92 26.02 4.05
N GLY A 87 -10.15 26.52 4.23
CA GLY A 87 -11.27 26.30 3.30
C GLY A 87 -11.58 24.81 3.07
N ASP A 88 -11.22 24.33 1.89
CA ASP A 88 -11.42 22.95 1.43
C ASP A 88 -10.18 22.08 1.58
N ARG A 89 -9.16 22.56 2.31
CA ARG A 89 -7.93 21.82 2.62
C ARG A 89 -7.82 21.59 4.11
N TRP A 90 -7.66 20.33 4.50
CA TRP A 90 -7.48 19.91 5.89
C TRP A 90 -6.14 19.19 6.03
N ARG A 91 -5.26 19.71 6.89
CA ARG A 91 -4.02 19.03 7.28
C ARG A 91 -4.13 18.47 8.68
N ILE A 92 -3.59 17.28 8.88
CA ILE A 92 -3.58 16.58 10.18
C ILE A 92 -2.19 16.01 10.39
N CYS A 93 -1.58 16.22 11.54
CA CYS A 93 -0.37 15.50 11.95
C CYS A 93 -0.69 14.75 13.25
N LEU A 94 -0.61 13.42 13.24
CA LEU A 94 -0.99 12.54 14.34
C LEU A 94 0.22 11.83 14.91
N ALA A 95 0.26 11.68 16.23
CA ALA A 95 1.10 10.69 16.87
C ALA A 95 0.49 9.30 16.68
N THR A 96 1.23 8.42 16.01
CA THR A 96 0.88 7.01 15.79
C THR A 96 1.45 6.09 16.86
N ARG A 97 2.35 6.62 17.71
CA ARG A 97 2.98 5.90 18.82
C ARG A 97 3.12 6.83 20.02
N GLY A 98 2.64 6.39 21.18
CA GLY A 98 2.70 7.14 22.43
C GLY A 98 1.82 8.39 22.46
N ASP A 99 1.99 9.19 23.51
CA ASP A 99 1.09 10.31 23.83
C ASP A 99 1.68 11.69 23.52
N VAL A 100 2.83 11.72 22.84
CA VAL A 100 3.55 12.97 22.52
C VAL A 100 2.93 13.62 21.29
N ARG A 101 2.27 14.76 21.51
CA ARG A 101 1.63 15.54 20.43
C ARG A 101 2.69 16.18 19.51
N PRO A 102 2.52 16.11 18.17
CA PRO A 102 3.37 16.85 17.25
C PRO A 102 3.30 18.37 17.48
N SER A 103 4.46 19.04 17.46
CA SER A 103 4.56 20.50 17.56
C SER A 103 4.57 21.20 16.19
N SER A 104 4.74 20.44 15.11
CA SER A 104 4.75 20.94 13.72
C SER A 104 4.21 19.89 12.74
N PHE A 105 3.81 20.33 11.55
CA PHE A 105 3.31 19.46 10.49
C PHE A 105 4.46 18.77 9.75
N ALA A 106 5.14 17.86 10.43
CA ALA A 106 6.24 17.08 9.87
C ALA A 106 6.15 15.62 10.35
N SER A 107 6.39 14.70 9.42
CA SER A 107 6.60 13.28 9.71
C SER A 107 8.01 12.95 9.23
N VAL A 108 8.93 12.70 10.17
CA VAL A 108 10.31 12.32 9.84
C VAL A 108 10.61 10.92 10.38
N PRO A 109 11.61 10.20 9.83
CA PRO A 109 11.96 8.89 10.36
C PRO A 109 12.29 8.95 11.85
N GLY A 110 11.67 8.09 12.66
CA GLY A 110 11.83 8.02 14.11
C GLY A 110 10.92 8.97 14.91
N SER A 111 10.07 9.76 14.25
CA SER A 111 9.19 10.73 14.95
C SER A 111 7.95 10.11 15.59
N GLY A 112 7.52 8.93 15.12
CA GLY A 112 6.24 8.35 15.52
C GLY A 112 5.04 9.05 14.89
N PHE A 113 5.22 9.92 13.89
CA PHE A 113 4.16 10.81 13.39
C PHE A 113 3.68 10.44 11.99
N ALA A 114 2.39 10.62 11.74
CA ALA A 114 1.75 10.54 10.44
C ALA A 114 1.19 11.92 10.04
N LEU A 115 1.59 12.43 8.89
CA LEU A 115 1.11 13.69 8.31
C LEU A 115 0.16 13.41 7.15
N GLU A 116 -1.07 13.86 7.27
CA GLU A 116 -2.13 13.73 6.27
C GLU A 116 -2.53 15.09 5.71
N THR A 117 -2.83 15.13 4.41
CA THR A 117 -3.48 16.26 3.74
C THR A 117 -4.70 15.75 3.02
N LEU A 118 -5.84 16.38 3.29
CA LEU A 118 -7.13 16.04 2.75
C LEU A 118 -7.75 17.24 2.04
N THR A 119 -8.57 16.96 1.04
CA THR A 119 -9.38 17.96 0.33
C THR A 119 -10.86 17.62 0.41
N ARG A 120 -11.72 18.64 0.49
CA ARG A 120 -13.17 18.45 0.54
C ARG A 120 -13.69 17.85 -0.77
N GLY A 121 -14.60 16.87 -0.69
CA GLY A 121 -15.26 16.25 -1.85
C GLY A 121 -14.66 14.92 -2.31
N ASP A 122 -15.31 14.29 -3.30
CA ASP A 122 -14.80 13.09 -3.98
C ASP A 122 -13.42 13.34 -4.58
N ALA A 123 -12.52 12.36 -4.45
CA ALA A 123 -11.12 12.47 -4.81
C ALA A 123 -10.98 13.14 -6.19
N PRO A 124 -10.14 14.19 -6.33
CA PRO A 124 -9.92 14.78 -7.63
C PRO A 124 -9.40 13.70 -8.58
N ALA A 125 -10.14 13.48 -9.67
CA ALA A 125 -9.74 12.57 -10.73
C ALA A 125 -8.29 12.88 -11.15
N PRO A 126 -7.42 11.87 -11.32
CA PRO A 126 -6.02 12.11 -11.65
C PRO A 126 -5.93 12.95 -12.93
N ALA A 127 -5.30 14.11 -12.82
CA ALA A 127 -5.10 15.04 -13.93
C ALA A 127 -4.40 14.31 -15.09
N LYS A 128 -5.08 14.26 -16.24
CA LYS A 128 -4.59 13.63 -17.48
C LYS A 128 -3.39 14.40 -18.02
N ALA A 129 -2.18 13.87 -17.83
CA ALA A 129 -1.04 14.23 -18.66
C ALA A 129 -1.18 13.54 -20.03
N LYS A 130 -1.23 14.34 -21.10
CA LYS A 130 -1.29 13.85 -22.49
C LYS A 130 -0.01 13.07 -22.82
N ALA A 131 -0.14 11.79 -23.19
CA ALA A 131 0.92 11.03 -23.83
C ALA A 131 0.38 10.29 -25.06
N ARG A 132 1.19 10.38 -26.10
CA ARG A 132 0.99 10.02 -27.51
C ARG A 132 0.78 8.50 -27.69
N ALA A 133 -0.03 8.15 -28.68
CA ALA A 133 -0.51 6.80 -28.95
C ALA A 133 0.60 5.78 -29.29
N SER A 134 0.55 4.62 -28.64
CA SER A 134 1.15 3.36 -29.08
C SER A 134 0.19 2.20 -28.74
N ARG A 135 -0.03 1.31 -29.71
CA ARG A 135 -1.07 0.26 -29.79
C ARG A 135 -1.20 -0.64 -28.54
N LYS A 136 -2.46 -0.82 -28.11
CA LYS A 136 -2.97 -1.74 -27.08
C LYS A 136 -3.09 -3.18 -27.63
N PRO A 137 -2.64 -4.24 -26.92
CA PRO A 137 -3.29 -5.55 -26.98
C PRO A 137 -4.46 -5.56 -25.99
N ALA A 138 -5.60 -6.10 -26.41
CA ALA A 138 -6.82 -6.19 -25.60
C ALA A 138 -6.62 -7.04 -24.33
N PRO A 139 -7.32 -6.72 -23.22
CA PRO A 139 -7.28 -7.55 -22.02
C PRO A 139 -8.01 -8.88 -22.28
N ALA A 140 -7.35 -9.99 -21.99
CA ALA A 140 -7.95 -11.31 -21.95
C ALA A 140 -8.79 -11.48 -20.67
N THR A 141 -9.97 -12.07 -20.83
CA THR A 141 -10.90 -12.53 -19.78
C THR A 141 -10.17 -13.48 -18.80
N PRO A 142 -10.42 -13.42 -17.47
CA PRO A 142 -9.78 -14.33 -16.52
C PRO A 142 -10.23 -15.79 -16.77
N SER A 143 -9.26 -16.68 -17.01
CA SER A 143 -9.46 -18.12 -17.18
C SER A 143 -9.24 -18.83 -15.84
N SER A 144 -10.21 -19.64 -15.41
CA SER A 144 -10.26 -20.36 -14.13
C SER A 144 -9.55 -21.73 -14.16
N ALA A 145 -8.52 -21.92 -14.98
CA ALA A 145 -7.78 -23.18 -15.08
C ALA A 145 -6.69 -23.28 -13.99
N SER A 146 -6.61 -24.43 -13.31
CA SER A 146 -5.60 -24.74 -12.29
C SER A 146 -4.17 -24.69 -12.88
N THR A 147 -3.21 -24.12 -12.14
CA THR A 147 -1.81 -23.94 -12.59
C THR A 147 -0.81 -24.68 -11.68
N GLU A 148 0.44 -24.88 -12.14
CA GLU A 148 1.50 -25.50 -11.32
C GLU A 148 1.84 -24.70 -10.03
N PHE A 149 1.42 -23.43 -9.99
CA PHE A 149 1.64 -22.51 -8.88
C PHE A 149 0.57 -22.58 -7.78
N GLU A 150 -0.46 -23.40 -7.96
CA GLU A 150 -1.62 -23.52 -7.08
C GLU A 150 -1.28 -23.80 -5.61
N GLY A 151 -2.14 -23.28 -4.74
CA GLY A 151 -2.09 -23.52 -3.30
C GLY A 151 -1.37 -22.43 -2.51
N GLU A 152 -1.09 -22.76 -1.25
CA GLU A 152 -0.42 -21.88 -0.30
C GLU A 152 1.07 -22.18 -0.22
N TRP A 153 1.85 -21.12 -0.10
CA TRP A 153 3.31 -21.17 -0.08
C TRP A 153 3.83 -20.25 1.03
N ARG A 154 4.89 -20.68 1.71
CA ARG A 154 5.61 -19.87 2.71
C ARG A 154 6.89 -19.35 2.11
N MET A 155 7.19 -18.08 2.32
CA MET A 155 8.47 -17.53 1.90
C MET A 155 9.57 -18.09 2.81
N ILE A 156 10.65 -18.58 2.20
CA ILE A 156 11.84 -19.04 2.94
C ILE A 156 13.06 -18.15 2.67
N TYR A 157 13.03 -17.35 1.60
CA TYR A 157 14.06 -16.35 1.31
C TYR A 157 13.50 -15.22 0.44
N ALA A 158 13.97 -14.01 0.68
CA ALA A 158 13.80 -12.89 -0.25
C ALA A 158 15.02 -11.97 -0.24
N SER A 159 15.34 -11.41 -1.41
CA SER A 159 16.31 -10.34 -1.58
C SER A 159 15.73 -9.30 -2.55
N ILE A 160 15.81 -8.04 -2.15
CA ILE A 160 15.32 -6.89 -2.94
C ILE A 160 16.50 -5.95 -3.14
N ASP A 161 16.79 -5.65 -4.40
CA ASP A 161 17.89 -4.73 -4.77
C ASP A 161 19.24 -5.13 -4.12
N GLY A 162 19.54 -6.43 -4.11
CA GLY A 162 20.74 -7.00 -3.51
C GLY A 162 20.72 -7.13 -1.98
N HIS A 163 19.67 -6.67 -1.30
CA HIS A 163 19.56 -6.72 0.15
C HIS A 163 18.66 -7.87 0.60
N PRO A 164 19.17 -8.88 1.33
CA PRO A 164 18.33 -9.93 1.88
C PRO A 164 17.33 -9.32 2.87
N MET A 165 16.07 -9.77 2.78
CA MET A 165 15.06 -9.43 3.76
C MET A 165 15.35 -10.13 5.08
N ASP A 166 14.97 -9.47 6.18
CA ASP A 166 15.10 -10.01 7.52
C ASP A 166 14.33 -11.34 7.68
N GLU A 167 14.98 -12.36 8.27
CA GLU A 167 14.40 -13.70 8.42
C GLU A 167 13.13 -13.72 9.26
N SER A 168 13.00 -12.81 10.24
CA SER A 168 11.79 -12.70 11.04
C SER A 168 10.62 -12.23 10.20
N LEU A 169 10.84 -11.29 9.26
CA LEU A 169 9.81 -10.85 8.32
C LEU A 169 9.46 -11.94 7.31
N VAL A 170 10.45 -12.64 6.77
CA VAL A 170 10.27 -13.72 5.79
C VAL A 170 9.30 -14.81 6.30
N LYS A 171 9.41 -15.19 7.58
CA LYS A 171 8.54 -16.22 8.20
C LYS A 171 7.05 -15.84 8.23
N TRP A 172 6.73 -14.55 8.20
CA TRP A 172 5.35 -14.06 8.18
C TRP A 172 4.79 -13.88 6.77
N VAL A 173 5.61 -14.07 5.72
CA VAL A 173 5.17 -13.90 4.34
C VAL A 173 4.61 -15.20 3.78
N LYS A 174 3.34 -15.15 3.34
CA LYS A 174 2.68 -16.25 2.62
C LYS A 174 2.23 -15.82 1.24
N ARG A 175 2.24 -16.75 0.29
CA ARG A 175 1.72 -16.58 -1.06
C ARG A 175 0.59 -17.57 -1.28
N VAL A 176 -0.57 -17.09 -1.68
CA VAL A 176 -1.75 -17.90 -2.01
C VAL A 176 -2.03 -17.71 -3.49
N THR A 177 -2.09 -18.82 -4.22
CA THR A 177 -2.37 -18.80 -5.66
C THR A 177 -3.58 -19.64 -5.96
N GLN A 178 -4.45 -19.09 -6.81
CA GLN A 178 -5.62 -19.75 -7.36
C GLN A 178 -5.71 -19.43 -8.85
N GLY A 179 -5.65 -20.47 -9.69
CA GLY A 179 -5.52 -20.34 -11.14
C GLY A 179 -4.33 -19.49 -11.54
N ASN A 180 -4.60 -18.44 -12.30
CA ASN A 180 -3.60 -17.46 -12.75
C ASN A 180 -3.49 -16.23 -11.83
N HIS A 181 -4.03 -16.31 -10.62
CA HIS A 181 -4.09 -15.22 -9.67
C HIS A 181 -3.27 -15.52 -8.42
N THR A 182 -2.37 -14.62 -8.04
CA THR A 182 -1.53 -14.77 -6.85
C THR A 182 -1.67 -13.56 -5.93
N THR A 183 -1.89 -13.83 -4.65
CA THR A 183 -1.81 -12.83 -3.58
C THR A 183 -0.68 -13.19 -2.62
N VAL A 184 0.21 -12.24 -2.34
CA VAL A 184 1.26 -12.33 -1.32
C VAL A 184 0.84 -11.50 -0.12
N TYR A 185 0.94 -12.08 1.07
CA TYR A 185 0.61 -11.49 2.34
C TYR A 185 1.85 -11.44 3.23
N ALA A 186 2.02 -10.38 4.02
CA ALA A 186 2.91 -10.34 5.18
C ALA A 186 2.04 -10.25 6.44
N GLY A 187 1.90 -11.36 7.16
CA GLY A 187 0.95 -11.49 8.26
C GLY A 187 -0.49 -11.17 7.79
N PRO A 188 -1.19 -10.22 8.41
CA PRO A 188 -2.55 -9.84 8.02
C PRO A 188 -2.61 -8.89 6.79
N GLN A 189 -1.46 -8.36 6.33
CA GLN A 189 -1.40 -7.36 5.26
C GLN A 189 -1.19 -8.00 3.89
N VAL A 190 -1.88 -7.49 2.86
CA VAL A 190 -1.63 -7.86 1.45
C VAL A 190 -0.45 -7.03 0.91
N MET A 191 0.65 -7.69 0.58
CA MET A 191 1.83 -7.05 -0.01
C MET A 191 1.71 -6.87 -1.53
N MET A 192 1.23 -7.90 -2.20
CA MET A 192 1.20 -7.95 -3.67
C MET A 192 -0.01 -8.76 -4.12
N LYS A 193 -0.64 -8.30 -5.20
CA LYS A 193 -1.69 -9.03 -5.90
C LYS A 193 -1.40 -8.94 -7.39
N VAL A 194 -1.25 -10.09 -8.04
CA VAL A 194 -0.83 -10.18 -9.45
C VAL A 194 -1.67 -11.24 -10.15
N ASP A 195 -2.04 -10.94 -11.39
CA ASP A 195 -2.36 -11.97 -12.37
C ASP A 195 -1.06 -12.36 -13.07
N PHE A 196 -0.95 -13.60 -13.50
CA PHE A 196 0.26 -14.04 -14.19
C PHE A 196 0.00 -14.91 -15.41
N THR A 197 0.98 -14.91 -16.30
CA THR A 197 1.12 -15.92 -17.35
C THR A 197 2.50 -16.54 -17.26
N SER A 198 2.61 -17.85 -17.43
CA SER A 198 3.89 -18.56 -17.44
C SER A 198 4.13 -19.23 -18.80
N ASP A 199 5.39 -19.33 -19.18
CA ASP A 199 5.86 -20.07 -20.35
C ASP A 199 6.98 -21.04 -19.93
N PRO A 200 6.63 -22.32 -19.68
CA PRO A 200 7.59 -23.34 -19.26
C PRO A 200 8.52 -23.81 -20.39
N SER A 201 8.28 -23.40 -21.64
CA SER A 201 9.13 -23.76 -22.78
C SER A 201 10.41 -22.92 -22.89
N LYS A 202 10.48 -21.80 -22.16
CA LYS A 202 11.67 -20.94 -22.11
C LYS A 202 12.71 -21.49 -21.13
N SER A 203 13.97 -21.15 -21.37
CA SER A 203 15.09 -21.46 -20.47
C SER A 203 15.90 -20.19 -20.20
N PRO A 204 15.87 -19.63 -18.97
CA PRO A 204 15.04 -20.04 -17.82
C PRO A 204 13.53 -19.92 -18.09
N LYS A 205 12.69 -20.69 -17.36
CA LYS A 205 11.22 -20.64 -17.54
C LYS A 205 10.72 -19.23 -17.22
N ALA A 206 9.82 -18.72 -18.05
CA ALA A 206 9.42 -17.32 -18.00
C ALA A 206 8.09 -17.14 -17.28
N ILE A 207 7.97 -16.08 -16.48
CA ILE A 207 6.72 -15.69 -15.85
C ILE A 207 6.51 -14.19 -15.98
N ASP A 208 5.29 -13.79 -16.30
CA ASP A 208 4.90 -12.38 -16.47
C ASP A 208 3.82 -12.06 -15.47
N TYR A 209 4.09 -11.05 -14.65
CA TYR A 209 3.15 -10.57 -13.64
C TYR A 209 2.50 -9.29 -14.12
N VAL A 210 1.18 -9.26 -14.11
CA VAL A 210 0.40 -8.04 -14.20
C VAL A 210 -0.07 -7.72 -12.80
N ASN A 211 0.44 -6.64 -12.23
CA ASN A 211 -0.01 -6.18 -10.92
C ASN A 211 -1.49 -5.82 -11.01
N THR A 212 -2.33 -6.45 -10.20
CA THR A 212 -3.77 -6.21 -10.17
C THR A 212 -4.16 -5.23 -9.06
N ALA A 213 -3.23 -4.95 -8.15
CA ALA A 213 -3.36 -3.97 -7.07
C ALA A 213 -2.04 -3.23 -6.81
N GLY A 214 -2.09 -2.21 -5.95
CA GLY A 214 -0.92 -1.43 -5.54
C GLY A 214 -0.44 -0.39 -6.56
N SER A 215 0.66 0.29 -6.24
CA SER A 215 1.27 1.38 -7.03
C SER A 215 1.73 0.97 -8.44
N ASN A 216 1.81 -0.34 -8.69
CA ASN A 216 2.16 -0.90 -9.98
C ASN A 216 0.97 -1.47 -10.73
N LYS A 217 -0.28 -1.26 -10.29
CA LYS A 217 -1.48 -1.80 -10.95
C LYS A 217 -1.47 -1.53 -12.46
N GLY A 218 -1.70 -2.59 -13.24
CA GLY A 218 -1.66 -2.58 -14.70
C GLY A 218 -0.24 -2.59 -15.30
N LYS A 219 0.81 -2.42 -14.51
CA LYS A 219 2.18 -2.58 -14.97
C LYS A 219 2.58 -4.04 -14.96
N THR A 220 3.22 -4.42 -16.06
CA THR A 220 3.83 -5.72 -16.22
C THR A 220 5.21 -5.74 -15.59
N GLN A 221 5.49 -6.79 -14.84
CA GLN A 221 6.81 -7.18 -14.41
C GLN A 221 7.16 -8.48 -15.11
N TYR A 222 8.40 -8.55 -15.58
CA TYR A 222 8.92 -9.75 -16.22
C TYR A 222 9.80 -10.49 -15.22
N GLY A 223 9.66 -11.81 -15.17
CA GLY A 223 10.41 -12.65 -14.28
C GLY A 223 10.78 -13.99 -14.88
N ILE A 224 11.55 -14.73 -14.12
CA ILE A 224 11.88 -16.13 -14.39
C ILE A 224 11.55 -16.95 -13.16
N TYR A 225 11.25 -18.23 -13.38
CA TYR A 225 10.91 -19.16 -12.31
C TYR A 225 11.55 -20.53 -12.54
N GLU A 226 11.73 -21.25 -11.46
CA GLU A 226 12.05 -22.67 -11.50
C GLU A 226 11.39 -23.39 -10.32
N PHE A 227 11.05 -24.65 -10.54
CA PHE A 227 10.56 -25.55 -9.50
C PHE A 227 11.62 -26.62 -9.24
N GLU A 228 11.97 -26.78 -7.98
CA GLU A 228 12.83 -27.85 -7.46
C GLU A 228 12.02 -28.62 -6.41
N GLY A 229 11.25 -29.63 -6.85
CA GLY A 229 10.29 -30.32 -5.98
C GLY A 229 9.23 -29.36 -5.44
N ASP A 230 9.15 -29.23 -4.11
CA ASP A 230 8.22 -28.33 -3.42
C ASP A 230 8.74 -26.90 -3.24
N ILE A 231 9.88 -26.58 -3.87
CA ILE A 231 10.50 -25.26 -3.82
C ILE A 231 10.24 -24.51 -5.13
N LEU A 232 9.71 -23.30 -5.00
CA LEU A 232 9.55 -22.34 -6.09
C LEU A 232 10.56 -21.21 -5.92
N LYS A 233 11.48 -21.06 -6.88
CA LYS A 233 12.38 -19.91 -6.96
C LYS A 233 11.89 -18.96 -8.05
N LEU A 234 11.81 -17.69 -7.72
CA LEU A 234 11.28 -16.62 -8.58
C LEU A 234 12.23 -15.43 -8.56
N CYS A 235 12.58 -14.92 -9.74
CA CYS A 235 13.29 -13.65 -9.87
C CYS A 235 12.47 -12.73 -10.78
N VAL A 236 12.07 -11.56 -10.27
CA VAL A 236 11.17 -10.64 -10.97
C VAL A 236 11.79 -9.26 -11.01
N SER A 237 11.87 -8.66 -12.20
CA SER A 237 12.37 -7.30 -12.37
C SER A 237 11.39 -6.24 -11.87
N ALA A 238 11.90 -5.03 -11.62
CA ALA A 238 11.06 -3.86 -11.42
C ALA A 238 10.10 -3.67 -12.62
N PRO A 239 8.91 -3.08 -12.40
CA PRO A 239 7.95 -2.82 -13.47
C PRO A 239 8.58 -2.01 -14.62
N GLY A 240 8.44 -2.53 -15.83
CA GLY A 240 9.01 -1.93 -17.05
C GLY A 240 10.50 -2.18 -17.28
N ALA A 241 11.22 -2.85 -16.37
CA ALA A 241 12.57 -3.34 -16.64
C ALA A 241 12.55 -4.67 -17.41
N ALA A 242 13.65 -4.98 -18.09
CA ALA A 242 13.79 -6.20 -18.88
C ALA A 242 13.70 -7.47 -18.01
N ARG A 243 13.32 -8.61 -18.61
CA ARG A 243 13.27 -9.91 -17.93
C ARG A 243 14.65 -10.27 -17.38
N PRO A 244 14.77 -10.73 -16.11
CA PRO A 244 16.02 -11.27 -15.60
C PRO A 244 16.46 -12.49 -16.42
N THR A 245 17.77 -12.66 -16.61
CA THR A 245 18.35 -13.85 -17.26
C THR A 245 18.96 -14.84 -16.28
N ARG A 246 19.05 -14.47 -14.99
CA ARG A 246 19.61 -15.28 -13.89
C ARG A 246 18.85 -15.03 -12.59
N PHE A 247 18.84 -16.01 -11.69
CA PHE A 247 18.20 -15.91 -10.38
C PHE A 247 19.06 -15.14 -9.38
N GLN A 248 19.20 -13.84 -9.59
CA GLN A 248 19.99 -12.97 -8.72
C GLN A 248 19.31 -11.61 -8.60
N SER A 249 19.34 -11.05 -7.39
CA SER A 249 19.06 -9.63 -7.15
C SER A 249 20.37 -8.92 -6.86
N ALA A 250 20.73 -7.94 -7.69
CA ALA A 250 21.91 -7.11 -7.52
C ALA A 250 21.54 -5.66 -7.24
N GLN A 251 22.40 -4.96 -6.51
CA GLN A 251 22.17 -3.56 -6.17
C GLN A 251 22.05 -2.71 -7.44
N GLY A 252 20.95 -1.94 -7.53
CA GLY A 252 20.65 -1.04 -8.64
C GLY A 252 19.83 -1.68 -9.78
N ASP A 253 19.69 -3.02 -9.82
CA ASP A 253 18.85 -3.68 -10.83
C ASP A 253 17.36 -3.69 -10.45
N ARG A 254 17.05 -3.38 -9.16
CA ARG A 254 15.70 -3.36 -8.57
C ARG A 254 14.90 -4.64 -8.84
N SER A 255 15.58 -5.74 -9.08
CA SER A 255 14.98 -7.07 -9.18
C SER A 255 14.77 -7.65 -7.79
N MET A 256 13.80 -8.54 -7.70
CA MET A 256 13.41 -9.21 -6.47
C MET A 256 13.59 -10.72 -6.66
N LEU A 257 14.49 -11.32 -5.89
CA LEU A 257 14.66 -12.77 -5.81
C LEU A 257 13.88 -13.29 -4.61
N THR A 258 13.01 -14.27 -4.81
CA THR A 258 12.24 -14.92 -3.75
C THR A 258 12.27 -16.42 -3.89
N VAL A 259 12.28 -17.12 -2.75
CA VAL A 259 12.20 -18.57 -2.68
C VAL A 259 11.04 -18.92 -1.75
N TRP A 260 10.21 -19.84 -2.21
CA TRP A 260 8.98 -20.26 -1.55
C TRP A 260 8.98 -21.77 -1.38
N LYS A 261 8.45 -22.24 -0.26
CA LYS A 261 8.17 -23.65 -0.02
C LYS A 261 6.66 -23.87 0.04
N ARG A 262 6.17 -24.91 -0.64
CA ARG A 262 4.75 -25.30 -0.56
C ARG A 262 4.37 -25.60 0.90
N ALA A 263 3.24 -25.05 1.36
CA ALA A 263 2.80 -25.15 2.76
C ALA A 263 2.19 -26.51 3.09
#